data_AF-A0AAN9NRY6-F1
#
_entry.id   AF-A0AAN9NRY6-F1
#
_cell.length_a   1.000
_cell.length_b   1.000
_cell.length_c   1.000
_cell.angle_alpha   90.00
_cell.angle_beta   90.00
_cell.angle_gamma   90.00
#
_symmetry.space_group_name_H-M   'P 1'
#
loop_
_entity.id
_entity.type
_entity.pdbx_description
1 polymer ?
#
loop_
_entity_poly.entity_id
_entity_poly.type
_entity_poly.pdbx_seq_one_letter_code
_entity_poly.pdbx_strand_id
1 'polypeptide(L)'
;MLIKENAVFKGEASGTLLLSQSGNWNSRIRGTSSMASQIIREWSGINTFAPATQTKLLELLGKLKQENVNSLTILVMGKGGVGKSSTVNSIIGERVVSISPFQSEGPRPVMVSRSRAGFTLNIIDTPGLIEGGYINDMALDIIKRFLLNKTIDVLLYVDRLDVYRVDNLDKLVAKAITDSFGKGIWNKAIVALTHAQFSPPDGLPYDEFFSQRSEALLRVLRSGAKIKKEVFQAASMPVVLVENSGRCNKNDSDEKVLPNGTAWIPHLVQTITDIALNKSVSIHVDKNLIEGPNPNQRGKLWIPLVFALQYFLVMKPIKGLIERDIANERKPAWERRDAAFRKRDFY
;
A
#
# COMPACT_ATOMS: atom_id res chain seq x y z
N MET A 1 -14.53 -31.38 -47.41
CA MET A 1 -13.89 -31.37 -48.74
C MET A 1 -13.04 -30.10 -48.77
N LEU A 2 -11.82 -30.12 -48.22
CA LEU A 2 -10.52 -30.21 -48.94
C LEU A 2 -10.49 -29.27 -50.16
N ILE A 3 -9.63 -28.26 -50.23
CA ILE A 3 -8.20 -28.29 -50.61
C ILE A 3 -7.59 -26.92 -50.19
N LYS A 4 -6.59 -26.78 -49.29
CA LYS A 4 -5.11 -26.90 -49.42
C LYS A 4 -4.46 -26.15 -50.60
N GLU A 5 -3.78 -25.04 -50.32
CA GLU A 5 -2.59 -24.63 -51.10
C GLU A 5 -1.45 -24.20 -50.16
N ASN A 6 -0.32 -24.89 -50.36
CA ASN A 6 0.99 -24.62 -49.76
C ASN A 6 1.75 -23.68 -50.69
N ALA A 7 2.47 -22.69 -50.14
CA ALA A 7 3.55 -22.02 -50.84
C ALA A 7 4.87 -22.25 -50.09
N VAL A 8 5.77 -22.96 -50.76
CA VAL A 8 7.19 -23.14 -50.43
C VAL A 8 7.95 -22.11 -51.27
N PHE A 9 8.87 -21.37 -50.66
CA PHE A 9 9.98 -20.76 -51.40
C PHE A 9 11.30 -20.97 -50.66
N LYS A 10 12.23 -21.64 -51.36
CA LYS A 10 13.67 -21.74 -51.11
C LYS A 10 14.36 -20.51 -51.74
N GLY A 11 15.51 -20.15 -51.20
CA GLY A 11 16.49 -19.23 -51.81
C GLY A 11 17.47 -18.75 -50.72
N GLU A 12 18.46 -19.56 -50.39
CA GLU A 12 19.85 -19.50 -50.90
C GLU A 12 20.71 -18.44 -50.22
N ALA A 13 21.78 -18.95 -49.60
CA ALA A 13 22.80 -18.24 -48.87
C ALA A 13 23.84 -17.66 -49.84
N SER A 14 24.34 -16.47 -49.52
CA SER A 14 25.65 -16.04 -49.97
C SER A 14 26.35 -15.37 -48.78
N GLY A 15 27.40 -16.04 -48.31
CA GLY A 15 28.24 -15.59 -47.22
C GLY A 15 29.37 -14.70 -47.74
N THR A 16 29.68 -13.67 -46.97
CA THR A 16 30.96 -12.98 -47.06
C THR A 16 31.53 -12.86 -45.66
N LEU A 17 32.67 -13.51 -45.45
CA LEU A 17 33.49 -13.45 -44.25
C LEU A 17 33.94 -12.01 -43.98
N LEU A 18 33.83 -11.58 -42.73
CA LEU A 18 34.70 -10.53 -42.18
C LEU A 18 35.34 -11.02 -40.88
N LEU A 19 36.66 -10.85 -40.88
CA LEU A 19 37.66 -11.37 -39.96
C LEU A 19 37.43 -10.92 -38.51
N SER A 20 37.61 -11.88 -37.60
CA SER A 20 37.72 -11.67 -36.17
C SER A 20 38.99 -10.90 -35.84
N GLN A 21 38.87 -9.81 -35.08
CA GLN A 21 39.96 -9.31 -34.24
C GLN A 21 39.64 -9.58 -32.78
N SER A 22 40.53 -10.35 -32.17
CA SER A 22 40.63 -10.70 -30.77
C SER A 22 40.91 -9.45 -29.92
N GLY A 23 40.02 -9.14 -28.98
CA GLY A 23 40.18 -8.07 -28.00
C GLY A 23 39.99 -8.56 -26.57
N ASN A 24 41.13 -8.80 -25.91
CA ASN A 24 41.41 -8.88 -24.48
C ASN A 24 40.22 -8.81 -23.48
N TRP A 25 39.86 -9.95 -22.90
CA TRP A 25 39.00 -10.04 -21.71
C TRP A 25 39.85 -9.87 -20.44
N ASN A 26 40.03 -8.63 -19.99
CA ASN A 26 40.19 -8.30 -18.57
C ASN A 26 40.32 -6.79 -18.37
N SER A 27 39.25 -6.14 -17.90
CA SER A 27 39.25 -5.16 -16.81
C SER A 27 37.97 -4.31 -16.80
N ARG A 28 37.55 -3.96 -15.59
CA ARG A 28 36.44 -3.04 -15.22
C ARG A 28 35.03 -3.64 -15.13
N ILE A 29 34.87 -4.54 -14.16
CA ILE A 29 33.69 -4.47 -13.29
C ILE A 29 33.93 -3.31 -12.31
N ARG A 30 33.38 -2.14 -12.63
CA ARG A 30 32.94 -1.14 -11.64
C ARG A 30 31.68 -0.53 -12.20
N GLY A 31 30.56 -1.22 -11.94
CA GLY A 31 29.23 -0.66 -12.13
C GLY A 31 29.06 0.49 -11.16
N THR A 32 29.27 1.71 -11.63
CA THR A 32 28.64 2.88 -11.02
C THR A 32 27.17 2.80 -11.40
N SER A 33 26.34 2.35 -10.44
CA SER A 33 24.92 2.59 -10.52
C SER A 33 24.72 4.10 -10.55
N SER A 34 24.55 4.65 -11.74
CA SER A 34 23.97 5.96 -11.94
C SER A 34 22.60 5.93 -11.26
N MET A 35 22.52 6.43 -10.02
CA MET A 35 21.26 6.89 -9.48
C MET A 35 20.87 8.09 -10.33
N ALA A 36 20.10 7.85 -11.39
CA ALA A 36 19.37 8.90 -12.05
C ALA A 36 18.45 9.51 -11.00
N SER A 37 18.90 10.59 -10.34
CA SER A 37 18.04 11.43 -9.54
C SER A 37 16.93 11.88 -10.48
N GLN A 38 15.72 11.35 -10.30
CA GLN A 38 14.57 11.89 -11.01
C GLN A 38 14.51 13.38 -10.67
N ILE A 39 14.80 14.23 -11.64
CA ILE A 39 14.76 15.68 -11.46
C ILE A 39 13.33 16.01 -11.04
N ILE A 40 13.15 16.45 -9.79
CA ILE A 40 11.85 16.89 -9.30
C ILE A 40 11.46 18.09 -10.13
N ARG A 41 10.31 18.00 -10.81
CA ARG A 41 9.82 19.06 -11.69
C ARG A 41 9.22 20.19 -10.86
N GLU A 42 9.39 21.42 -11.33
CA GLU A 42 8.66 22.58 -10.79
C GLU A 42 7.14 22.38 -10.95
N TRP A 43 6.37 22.85 -9.97
CA TRP A 43 4.91 22.75 -9.99
C TRP A 43 4.28 23.84 -10.87
N SER A 44 4.46 23.72 -12.19
CA SER A 44 3.88 24.63 -13.18
C SER A 44 2.35 24.65 -13.17
N GLY A 45 1.72 23.52 -12.86
CA GLY A 45 0.26 23.38 -12.81
C GLY A 45 -0.46 24.31 -11.84
N ILE A 46 0.22 24.83 -10.79
CA ILE A 46 -0.38 25.86 -9.91
C ILE A 46 -0.83 27.08 -10.71
N ASN A 47 -0.07 27.46 -11.75
CA ASN A 47 -0.37 28.65 -12.56
C ASN A 47 -1.65 28.47 -13.39
N THR A 48 -2.21 27.26 -13.48
CA THR A 48 -3.47 26.99 -14.19
C THR A 48 -4.72 27.23 -13.33
N PHE A 49 -4.56 27.33 -12.01
CA PHE A 49 -5.68 27.59 -11.10
C PHE A 49 -6.09 29.06 -11.12
N ALA A 50 -7.32 29.34 -10.69
CA ALA A 50 -7.78 30.70 -10.45
C ALA A 50 -6.87 31.43 -9.43
N PRO A 51 -6.65 32.76 -9.57
CA PRO A 51 -5.75 33.51 -8.68
C PRO A 51 -6.07 33.34 -7.18
N ALA A 52 -7.35 33.34 -6.81
CA ALA A 52 -7.78 33.11 -5.43
C ALA A 52 -7.35 31.73 -4.89
N THR A 53 -7.47 30.68 -5.72
CA THR A 53 -7.00 29.34 -5.38
C THR A 53 -5.48 29.30 -5.30
N GLN A 54 -4.75 29.93 -6.23
CA GLN A 54 -3.28 29.98 -6.20
C GLN A 54 -2.77 30.56 -4.87
N THR A 55 -3.32 31.69 -4.43
CA THR A 55 -2.93 32.34 -3.16
C THR A 55 -3.21 31.42 -1.97
N LYS A 56 -4.40 30.81 -1.89
CA LYS A 56 -4.74 29.86 -0.82
C LYS A 56 -3.79 28.66 -0.79
N LEU A 57 -3.44 28.10 -1.96
CA LEU A 57 -2.50 26.98 -2.04
C LEU A 57 -1.11 27.39 -1.55
N LEU A 58 -0.58 28.54 -1.99
CA LEU A 58 0.73 29.03 -1.54
C LEU A 58 0.76 29.31 -0.03
N GLU A 59 -0.33 29.84 0.53
CA GLU A 59 -0.48 30.02 1.97
C GLU A 59 -0.41 28.69 2.73
N LEU A 60 -1.13 27.66 2.26
CA LEU A 60 -1.12 26.32 2.85
C LEU A 60 0.26 25.65 2.76
N LEU A 61 0.98 25.82 1.64
CA LEU A 61 2.36 25.37 1.51
C LEU A 61 3.30 26.12 2.48
N GLY A 62 3.05 27.42 2.69
CA GLY A 62 3.74 28.24 3.68
C GLY A 62 3.53 27.70 5.10
N LYS A 63 2.29 27.35 5.48
CA LYS A 63 1.94 26.75 6.77
C LYS A 63 2.71 25.45 7.01
N LEU A 64 2.76 24.55 6.03
CA LEU A 64 3.54 23.30 6.14
C LEU A 64 5.02 23.56 6.40
N LYS A 65 5.59 24.52 5.67
CA LYS A 65 7.01 24.88 5.81
C LYS A 65 7.34 25.51 7.16
N GLN A 66 6.44 26.31 7.73
CA GLN A 66 6.58 26.89 9.07
C GLN A 66 6.65 25.79 10.15
N GLU A 67 5.93 24.69 9.95
CA GLU A 67 5.95 23.50 10.81
C GLU A 67 7.09 22.52 10.45
N ASN A 68 8.09 22.96 9.68
CA ASN A 68 9.23 22.16 9.20
C ASN A 68 8.86 20.96 8.33
N VAL A 69 7.68 20.97 7.69
CA VAL A 69 7.26 19.96 6.73
C VAL A 69 7.63 20.42 5.31
N ASN A 70 8.76 19.92 4.81
CA ASN A 70 9.29 20.28 3.48
C ASN A 70 8.83 19.35 2.35
N SER A 71 8.24 18.20 2.69
CA SER A 71 7.66 17.28 1.73
C SER A 71 6.42 16.61 2.29
N LEU A 72 5.51 16.21 1.41
CA LEU A 72 4.28 15.53 1.77
C LEU A 72 3.97 14.47 0.72
N THR A 73 3.69 13.25 1.19
CA THR A 73 3.34 12.12 0.33
C THR A 73 1.89 11.70 0.55
N ILE A 74 1.07 11.86 -0.50
CA ILE A 74 -0.33 11.46 -0.54
C ILE A 74 -0.43 10.12 -1.27
N LEU A 75 -1.01 9.12 -0.60
CA LEU A 75 -1.38 7.85 -1.22
C LEU A 75 -2.86 7.89 -1.61
N VAL A 76 -3.17 7.72 -2.89
CA VAL A 76 -4.55 7.70 -3.39
C VAL A 76 -4.99 6.26 -3.59
N MET A 77 -6.07 5.82 -2.93
CA MET A 77 -6.60 4.46 -3.05
C MET A 77 -8.12 4.45 -3.17
N GLY A 78 -8.67 3.36 -3.69
CA GLY A 78 -10.12 3.17 -3.83
C GLY A 78 -10.45 2.06 -4.82
N LYS A 79 -11.74 1.95 -5.17
CA LYS A 79 -12.20 1.07 -6.24
C LYS A 79 -11.71 1.56 -7.61
N GLY A 80 -11.85 0.73 -8.65
CA GLY A 80 -11.59 1.16 -10.03
C GLY A 80 -12.65 2.15 -10.51
N GLY A 81 -12.27 3.13 -11.34
CA GLY A 81 -13.23 4.00 -12.03
C GLY A 81 -13.94 5.05 -11.15
N VAL A 82 -13.51 5.23 -9.89
CA VAL A 82 -14.05 6.25 -8.97
C VAL A 82 -13.44 7.64 -9.16
N GLY A 83 -12.48 7.79 -10.07
CA GLY A 83 -11.86 9.09 -10.39
C GLY A 83 -10.54 9.39 -9.67
N LYS A 84 -9.80 8.38 -9.18
CA LYS A 84 -8.49 8.53 -8.52
C LYS A 84 -7.50 9.35 -9.34
N SER A 85 -7.17 8.90 -10.55
CA SER A 85 -6.24 9.57 -11.47
C SER A 85 -6.74 10.96 -11.89
N SER A 86 -8.06 11.13 -12.03
CA SER A 86 -8.67 12.43 -12.33
C SER A 86 -8.50 13.44 -11.19
N THR A 87 -8.61 12.97 -9.94
CA THR A 87 -8.34 13.78 -8.75
C THR A 87 -6.86 14.14 -8.65
N VAL A 88 -5.95 13.20 -8.94
CA VAL A 88 -4.50 13.46 -9.00
C VAL A 88 -4.19 14.57 -10.02
N ASN A 89 -4.69 14.45 -11.24
CA ASN A 89 -4.50 15.46 -12.28
C ASN A 89 -5.07 16.83 -11.86
N SER A 90 -6.21 16.84 -11.17
CA SER A 90 -6.84 18.08 -10.71
C SER A 90 -6.08 18.75 -9.57
N ILE A 91 -5.49 17.99 -8.64
CA ILE A 91 -4.61 18.53 -7.59
C ILE A 91 -3.34 19.09 -8.21
N ILE A 92 -2.74 18.38 -9.16
CA ILE A 92 -1.49 18.83 -9.80
C ILE A 92 -1.73 20.02 -10.75
N GLY A 93 -2.92 20.14 -11.35
CA GLY A 93 -3.20 21.16 -12.37
C GLY A 93 -2.63 20.82 -13.75
N GLU A 94 -2.27 19.56 -13.97
CA GLU A 94 -1.69 19.05 -15.22
C GLU A 94 -2.23 17.64 -15.50
N ARG A 95 -2.24 17.21 -16.77
CA ARG A 95 -2.54 15.82 -17.14
C ARG A 95 -1.28 14.95 -17.01
N VAL A 96 -1.01 14.49 -15.79
CA VAL A 96 0.20 13.74 -15.41
C VAL A 96 0.00 12.23 -15.38
N VAL A 97 -1.22 11.78 -15.11
CA VAL A 97 -1.60 10.35 -15.13
C VAL A 97 -2.70 10.11 -16.16
N SER A 98 -2.66 8.96 -16.82
CA SER A 98 -3.66 8.56 -17.80
C SER A 98 -5.03 8.36 -17.15
N ILE A 99 -6.07 8.89 -17.79
CA ILE A 99 -7.47 8.66 -17.40
C ILE A 99 -8.11 7.87 -18.54
N SER A 100 -8.76 6.75 -18.23
CA SER A 100 -9.54 5.99 -19.20
C SER A 100 -10.95 5.73 -18.66
N PRO A 101 -12.01 6.13 -19.39
CA PRO A 101 -13.39 5.87 -18.97
C PRO A 101 -13.84 4.42 -19.25
N PHE A 102 -13.18 3.70 -20.16
CA PHE A 102 -13.62 2.39 -20.64
C PHE A 102 -12.58 1.28 -20.46
N GLN A 103 -11.31 1.61 -20.24
CA GLN A 103 -10.26 0.61 -20.04
C GLN A 103 -9.99 0.43 -18.57
N SER A 104 -9.73 -0.82 -18.17
CA SER A 104 -9.18 -1.12 -16.86
C SER A 104 -7.91 -0.31 -16.63
N GLU A 105 -7.74 0.16 -15.40
CA GLU A 105 -6.57 0.91 -14.99
C GLU A 105 -5.29 0.08 -15.18
N GLY A 106 -4.16 0.74 -15.46
CA GLY A 106 -2.88 0.04 -15.55
C GLY A 106 -2.52 -0.62 -14.22
N PRO A 107 -1.79 -1.75 -14.21
CA PRO A 107 -1.56 -2.54 -12.99
C PRO A 107 -0.49 -1.94 -12.05
N ARG A 108 0.14 -0.81 -12.42
CA ARG A 108 1.30 -0.25 -11.70
C ARG A 108 0.96 1.11 -11.08
N PRO A 109 1.31 1.32 -9.79
CA PRO A 109 1.26 2.64 -9.18
C PRO A 109 2.20 3.63 -9.88
N VAL A 110 1.81 4.90 -9.86
CA VAL A 110 2.59 6.01 -10.43
C VAL A 110 2.75 7.09 -9.37
N MET A 111 3.99 7.48 -9.07
CA MET A 111 4.27 8.63 -8.21
C MET A 111 4.53 9.86 -9.07
N VAL A 112 3.75 10.91 -8.81
CA VAL A 112 3.93 12.24 -9.39
C VAL A 112 4.54 13.14 -8.31
N SER A 113 5.73 13.66 -8.60
CA SER A 113 6.42 14.62 -7.72
C SER A 113 6.48 16.00 -8.37
N ARG A 114 6.16 17.04 -7.59
CA ARG A 114 6.26 18.45 -7.97
C ARG A 114 6.84 19.27 -6.83
N SER A 115 7.68 20.25 -7.14
CA SER A 115 8.27 21.17 -6.16
C SER A 115 7.80 22.61 -6.39
N ARG A 116 7.57 23.36 -5.31
CA ARG A 116 7.27 24.79 -5.34
C ARG A 116 7.77 25.44 -4.04
N ALA A 117 8.48 26.56 -4.15
CA ALA A 117 8.95 27.33 -2.98
C ALA A 117 9.74 26.52 -1.92
N GLY A 118 10.44 25.46 -2.36
CA GLY A 118 11.19 24.54 -1.51
C GLY A 118 10.35 23.45 -0.84
N PHE A 119 9.05 23.37 -1.12
CA PHE A 119 8.17 22.29 -0.70
C PHE A 119 7.99 21.26 -1.83
N THR A 120 8.05 19.97 -1.51
CA THR A 120 7.85 18.88 -2.48
C THR A 120 6.56 18.10 -2.20
N LEU A 121 5.62 18.16 -3.15
CA LEU A 121 4.41 17.34 -3.14
C LEU A 121 4.66 16.04 -3.92
N ASN A 122 4.40 14.91 -3.28
CA ASN A 122 4.36 13.60 -3.91
C ASN A 122 2.94 13.04 -3.85
N ILE A 123 2.37 12.65 -4.99
CA ILE A 123 1.08 11.97 -5.04
C ILE A 123 1.26 10.62 -5.73
N ILE A 124 0.87 9.56 -5.04
CA ILE A 124 0.94 8.18 -5.53
C ILE A 124 -0.46 7.79 -6.00
N ASP A 125 -0.64 7.75 -7.31
CA ASP A 125 -1.84 7.17 -7.92
C ASP A 125 -1.70 5.64 -7.96
N THR A 126 -2.78 4.94 -7.64
CA THR A 126 -2.79 3.47 -7.56
C THR A 126 -3.87 2.86 -8.43
N PRO A 127 -3.67 1.62 -8.90
CA PRO A 127 -4.74 0.85 -9.53
C PRO A 127 -5.89 0.57 -8.55
N GLY A 128 -7.09 0.36 -9.10
CA GLY A 128 -8.27 -0.02 -8.34
C GLY A 128 -8.08 -1.34 -7.58
N LEU A 129 -8.55 -1.37 -6.34
CA LEU A 129 -8.37 -2.52 -5.45
C LEU A 129 -9.39 -3.65 -5.66
N ILE A 130 -10.38 -3.46 -6.53
CA ILE A 130 -11.42 -4.43 -6.83
C ILE A 130 -11.34 -4.85 -8.29
N GLU A 131 -11.32 -6.16 -8.53
CA GLU A 131 -11.38 -6.78 -9.86
C GLU A 131 -12.37 -7.95 -9.81
N GLY A 132 -13.33 -8.00 -10.74
CA GLY A 132 -14.30 -9.11 -10.83
C GLY A 132 -15.15 -9.33 -9.57
N GLY A 133 -15.34 -8.32 -8.70
CA GLY A 133 -16.09 -8.44 -7.44
C GLY A 133 -15.28 -8.92 -6.24
N TYR A 134 -13.95 -9.06 -6.38
CA TYR A 134 -13.05 -9.45 -5.30
C TYR A 134 -11.90 -8.45 -5.17
N ILE A 135 -11.13 -8.57 -4.07
CA ILE A 135 -9.92 -7.77 -3.90
C ILE A 135 -8.86 -8.25 -4.90
N ASN A 136 -8.24 -7.29 -5.59
CA ASN A 136 -7.10 -7.56 -6.45
C ASN A 136 -5.82 -7.65 -5.62
N ASP A 137 -5.53 -8.83 -5.09
CA ASP A 137 -4.34 -9.08 -4.26
C ASP A 137 -3.03 -8.78 -5.00
N MET A 138 -2.99 -8.99 -6.32
CA MET A 138 -1.82 -8.69 -7.13
C MET A 138 -1.58 -7.16 -7.18
N ALA A 139 -2.61 -6.37 -7.46
CA ALA A 139 -2.49 -4.91 -7.45
C ALA A 139 -2.08 -4.39 -6.07
N LEU A 140 -2.68 -4.94 -5.00
CA LEU A 140 -2.34 -4.57 -3.63
C LEU A 140 -0.87 -4.91 -3.30
N ASP A 141 -0.36 -6.06 -3.74
CA ASP A 141 1.03 -6.43 -3.54
C ASP A 141 2.01 -5.55 -4.30
N ILE A 142 1.68 -5.18 -5.54
CA ILE A 142 2.45 -4.21 -6.32
C ILE A 142 2.47 -2.85 -5.61
N ILE A 143 1.34 -2.39 -5.06
CA ILE A 143 1.25 -1.14 -4.29
C ILE A 143 2.15 -1.20 -3.04
N LYS A 144 2.07 -2.28 -2.25
CA LYS A 144 2.93 -2.45 -1.06
C LYS A 144 4.41 -2.40 -1.42
N ARG A 145 4.84 -3.16 -2.44
CA ARG A 145 6.24 -3.17 -2.91
C ARG A 145 6.67 -1.80 -3.42
N PHE A 146 5.79 -1.10 -4.13
CA PHE A 146 6.07 0.26 -4.59
C PHE A 146 6.28 1.23 -3.43
N LEU A 147 5.53 1.06 -2.34
CA LEU A 147 5.60 1.89 -1.14
C LEU A 147 6.78 1.55 -0.22
N LEU A 148 7.52 0.47 -0.46
CA LEU A 148 8.66 0.08 0.37
C LEU A 148 9.65 1.25 0.53
N ASN A 149 10.03 1.51 1.79
CA ASN A 149 10.89 2.59 2.25
C ASN A 149 10.33 4.00 2.01
N LYS A 150 9.01 4.15 1.83
CA LYS A 150 8.34 5.46 1.73
C LYS A 150 7.50 5.71 2.97
N THR A 151 7.27 6.99 3.24
CA THR A 151 6.37 7.45 4.31
C THR A 151 5.09 7.98 3.68
N ILE A 152 3.94 7.58 4.21
CA ILE A 152 2.61 8.04 3.81
C ILE A 152 2.14 9.06 4.84
N ASP A 153 2.00 10.32 4.42
CA ASP A 153 1.54 11.41 5.29
C ASP A 153 0.03 11.55 5.27
N VAL A 154 -0.59 11.27 4.13
CA VAL A 154 -2.05 11.31 3.94
C VAL A 154 -2.51 10.14 3.06
N LEU A 155 -3.56 9.45 3.50
CA LEU A 155 -4.32 8.51 2.67
C LEU A 155 -5.55 9.24 2.11
N LEU A 156 -5.66 9.33 0.79
CA LEU A 156 -6.87 9.81 0.13
C LEU A 156 -7.68 8.60 -0.36
N TYR A 157 -8.70 8.22 0.40
CA TYR A 157 -9.66 7.19 0.02
C TYR A 157 -10.71 7.80 -0.90
N VAL A 158 -10.73 7.40 -2.17
CA VAL A 158 -11.61 7.97 -3.19
C VAL A 158 -12.80 7.05 -3.44
N ASP A 159 -13.99 7.62 -3.45
CA ASP A 159 -15.22 6.97 -3.91
C ASP A 159 -16.11 7.99 -4.63
N ARG A 160 -17.23 7.56 -5.20
CA ARG A 160 -18.16 8.43 -5.92
C ARG A 160 -19.31 8.90 -5.03
N LEU A 161 -19.67 10.18 -5.15
CA LEU A 161 -20.86 10.75 -4.50
C LEU A 161 -22.14 10.17 -5.10
N ASP A 162 -22.22 10.14 -6.44
CA ASP A 162 -23.39 9.75 -7.25
C ASP A 162 -23.70 8.24 -7.25
N VAL A 163 -23.36 7.55 -6.15
CA VAL A 163 -23.62 6.12 -5.93
C VAL A 163 -24.52 5.97 -4.71
N TYR A 164 -25.64 5.24 -4.87
CA TYR A 164 -26.67 5.10 -3.85
C TYR A 164 -26.45 3.94 -2.88
N ARG A 165 -25.49 3.06 -3.17
CA ARG A 165 -25.23 1.85 -2.39
C ARG A 165 -23.82 1.86 -1.82
N VAL A 166 -23.71 1.33 -0.61
CA VAL A 166 -22.43 1.03 0.01
C VAL A 166 -22.41 -0.46 0.25
N ASP A 167 -21.43 -1.12 -0.35
CA ASP A 167 -21.47 -2.55 -0.58
C ASP A 167 -20.51 -3.28 0.37
N ASN A 168 -20.62 -4.60 0.44
CA ASN A 168 -19.59 -5.39 1.13
C ASN A 168 -18.21 -5.23 0.47
N LEU A 169 -18.15 -4.81 -0.81
CA LEU A 169 -16.89 -4.49 -1.48
C LEU A 169 -16.16 -3.33 -0.80
N ASP A 170 -16.86 -2.26 -0.39
CA ASP A 170 -16.25 -1.13 0.33
C ASP A 170 -15.64 -1.58 1.66
N LYS A 171 -16.31 -2.53 2.33
CA LYS A 171 -15.81 -3.15 3.55
C LYS A 171 -14.52 -3.94 3.29
N LEU A 172 -14.49 -4.70 2.20
CA LEU A 172 -13.31 -5.48 1.81
C LEU A 172 -12.13 -4.57 1.46
N VAL A 173 -12.38 -3.45 0.77
CA VAL A 173 -11.33 -2.47 0.45
C VAL A 173 -10.75 -1.88 1.74
N ALA A 174 -11.59 -1.41 2.67
CA ALA A 174 -11.12 -0.90 3.95
C ALA A 174 -10.35 -1.95 4.76
N LYS A 175 -10.81 -3.20 4.73
CA LYS A 175 -10.12 -4.33 5.37
C LYS A 175 -8.74 -4.56 4.74
N ALA A 176 -8.63 -4.58 3.42
CA ALA A 176 -7.38 -4.80 2.70
C ALA A 176 -6.35 -3.69 2.97
N ILE A 177 -6.79 -2.42 2.99
CA ILE A 177 -5.95 -1.27 3.38
C ILE A 177 -5.45 -1.44 4.82
N THR A 178 -6.35 -1.79 5.74
CA THR A 178 -6.01 -1.99 7.16
C THR A 178 -5.05 -3.14 7.37
N ASP A 179 -5.25 -4.26 6.68
CA ASP A 179 -4.38 -5.43 6.78
C ASP A 179 -2.98 -5.12 6.20
N SER A 180 -2.88 -4.23 5.21
CA SER A 180 -1.63 -3.87 4.54
C SER A 180 -0.81 -2.79 5.25
N PHE A 181 -1.47 -1.78 5.81
CA PHE A 181 -0.81 -0.59 6.36
C PHE A 181 -1.09 -0.36 7.86
N GLY A 182 -1.86 -1.26 8.48
CA GLY A 182 -2.28 -1.15 9.86
C GLY A 182 -3.44 -0.17 10.07
N LYS A 183 -4.02 -0.17 11.28
CA LYS A 183 -5.14 0.71 11.62
C LYS A 183 -4.76 2.19 11.71
N GLY A 184 -3.48 2.48 11.96
CA GLY A 184 -2.99 3.86 12.11
C GLY A 184 -3.16 4.71 10.85
N ILE A 185 -3.20 4.09 9.66
CA ILE A 185 -3.38 4.81 8.39
C ILE A 185 -4.68 5.61 8.35
N TRP A 186 -5.73 5.16 9.06
CA TRP A 186 -7.01 5.85 9.11
C TRP A 186 -6.99 7.16 9.91
N ASN A 187 -5.99 7.36 10.77
CA ASN A 187 -5.75 8.65 11.42
C ASN A 187 -5.16 9.70 10.48
N LYS A 188 -4.64 9.24 9.33
CA LYS A 188 -4.14 10.07 8.23
C LYS A 188 -5.07 10.00 7.00
N ALA A 189 -6.28 9.45 7.15
CA ALA A 189 -7.19 9.24 6.02
C ALA A 189 -8.18 10.39 5.82
N ILE A 190 -8.40 10.73 4.55
CA ILE A 190 -9.44 11.62 4.06
C ILE A 190 -10.30 10.82 3.09
N VAL A 191 -11.63 10.93 3.21
CA VAL A 191 -12.56 10.34 2.24
C VAL A 191 -12.91 11.41 1.20
N ALA A 192 -12.54 11.20 -0.06
CA ALA A 192 -12.89 12.08 -1.16
C ALA A 192 -14.03 11.49 -2.00
N LEU A 193 -15.16 12.20 -2.04
CA LEU A 193 -16.32 11.83 -2.86
C LEU A 193 -16.30 12.62 -4.17
N THR A 194 -16.03 11.94 -5.27
CA THR A 194 -15.99 12.52 -6.63
C THR A 194 -17.39 12.69 -7.22
N HIS A 195 -17.50 13.36 -8.37
CA HIS A 195 -18.78 13.69 -9.03
C HIS A 195 -19.65 14.58 -8.14
N ALA A 196 -19.02 15.54 -7.47
CA ALA A 196 -19.70 16.39 -6.50
C ALA A 196 -20.66 17.42 -7.15
N GLN A 197 -20.64 17.63 -8.46
CA GLN A 197 -21.68 18.40 -9.17
C GLN A 197 -22.86 17.53 -9.58
N PHE A 198 -23.20 16.58 -8.72
CA PHE A 198 -24.36 15.72 -8.85
C PHE A 198 -25.62 16.44 -8.37
N SER A 199 -26.74 16.21 -9.07
CA SER A 199 -28.08 16.65 -8.66
C SER A 199 -28.85 15.43 -8.18
N PRO A 200 -29.14 15.32 -6.86
CA PRO A 200 -29.89 14.19 -6.33
C PRO A 200 -31.28 14.03 -6.98
N PRO A 201 -31.74 12.78 -7.17
CA PRO A 201 -33.07 12.52 -7.71
C PRO A 201 -34.17 12.93 -6.72
N ASP A 202 -35.41 12.94 -7.20
CA ASP A 202 -36.62 13.13 -6.38
C ASP A 202 -36.69 14.46 -5.61
N GLY A 203 -35.89 15.45 -5.99
CA GLY A 203 -35.84 16.75 -5.32
C GLY A 203 -35.17 16.70 -3.94
N LEU A 204 -34.42 15.64 -3.62
CA LEU A 204 -33.71 15.51 -2.36
C LEU A 204 -32.66 16.63 -2.22
N PRO A 205 -32.58 17.35 -1.09
CA PRO A 205 -31.56 18.36 -0.87
C PRO A 205 -30.14 17.78 -0.98
N TYR A 206 -29.25 18.54 -1.63
CA TYR A 206 -27.86 18.13 -1.87
C TYR A 206 -27.13 17.75 -0.58
N ASP A 207 -27.25 18.57 0.46
CA ASP A 207 -26.58 18.36 1.74
C ASP A 207 -27.12 17.12 2.49
N GLU A 208 -28.42 16.84 2.35
CA GLU A 208 -29.03 15.64 2.91
C GLU A 208 -28.50 14.38 2.23
N PHE A 209 -28.45 14.38 0.89
CA PHE A 209 -27.86 13.27 0.13
C PHE A 209 -26.39 13.04 0.50
N PHE A 210 -25.61 14.11 0.54
CA PHE A 210 -24.20 14.07 0.94
C PHE A 210 -24.01 13.51 2.35
N SER A 211 -24.82 13.98 3.32
CA SER A 211 -24.78 13.48 4.70
C SER A 211 -25.06 11.99 4.77
N GLN A 212 -26.17 11.52 4.17
CA GLN A 212 -26.52 10.10 4.19
C GLN A 212 -25.45 9.22 3.49
N ARG A 213 -24.97 9.65 2.31
CA ARG A 213 -23.95 8.94 1.53
C ARG A 213 -22.63 8.83 2.29
N SER A 214 -22.18 9.93 2.88
CA SER A 214 -20.93 10.00 3.62
C SER A 214 -20.98 9.17 4.91
N GLU A 215 -22.07 9.25 5.68
CA GLU A 215 -22.25 8.46 6.89
C GLU A 215 -22.30 6.96 6.60
N ALA A 216 -23.04 6.56 5.55
CA ALA A 216 -23.11 5.16 5.14
C ALA A 216 -21.73 4.62 4.77
N LEU A 217 -20.94 5.38 3.99
CA LEU A 217 -19.58 4.98 3.62
C LEU A 217 -18.69 4.87 4.85
N LEU A 218 -18.65 5.91 5.67
CA LEU A 218 -17.82 5.95 6.87
C LEU A 218 -18.15 4.79 7.81
N ARG A 219 -19.43 4.41 7.95
CA ARG A 219 -19.84 3.25 8.75
C ARG A 219 -19.22 1.96 8.23
N VAL A 220 -19.22 1.75 6.91
CA VAL A 220 -18.65 0.56 6.28
C VAL A 220 -17.13 0.55 6.35
N LEU A 221 -16.47 1.68 6.09
CA LEU A 221 -15.01 1.81 6.20
C LEU A 221 -14.55 1.50 7.64
N ARG A 222 -15.22 2.05 8.65
CA ARG A 222 -14.94 1.78 10.07
C ARG A 222 -15.10 0.30 10.40
N SER A 223 -16.15 -0.34 9.89
CA SER A 223 -16.38 -1.77 10.07
C SER A 223 -15.28 -2.62 9.45
N GLY A 224 -14.89 -2.33 8.20
CA GLY A 224 -13.79 -3.01 7.50
C GLY A 224 -12.45 -2.82 8.20
N ALA A 225 -12.19 -1.60 8.70
CA ALA A 225 -10.98 -1.25 9.41
C ALA A 225 -10.90 -1.76 10.86
N LYS A 226 -11.98 -2.37 11.37
CA LYS A 226 -12.08 -2.86 12.76
C LYS A 226 -11.71 -1.77 13.79
N ILE A 227 -12.17 -0.53 13.54
CA ILE A 227 -11.98 0.62 14.44
C ILE A 227 -13.06 0.55 15.53
N LYS A 228 -12.65 0.62 16.80
CA LYS A 228 -13.60 0.59 17.94
C LYS A 228 -14.40 1.89 18.01
N LYS A 229 -15.67 1.80 18.42
CA LYS A 229 -16.62 2.93 18.49
C LYS A 229 -16.22 4.03 19.50
N GLU A 230 -15.39 3.72 20.49
CA GLU A 230 -14.94 4.67 21.54
C GLU A 230 -13.77 5.57 21.08
N VAL A 231 -12.82 5.01 20.32
CA VAL A 231 -11.68 5.74 19.73
C VAL A 231 -12.16 6.76 18.68
N PHE A 232 -13.38 6.57 18.18
CA PHE A 232 -14.00 7.33 17.11
C PHE A 232 -14.43 8.75 17.49
N GLN A 233 -14.77 9.04 18.77
CA GLN A 233 -15.13 10.41 19.16
C GLN A 233 -13.94 11.38 19.14
N ALA A 234 -12.70 10.87 19.11
CA ALA A 234 -11.48 11.67 19.14
C ALA A 234 -10.80 11.83 17.77
N ALA A 235 -11.14 11.01 16.77
CA ALA A 235 -10.54 11.03 15.43
C ALA A 235 -11.60 10.82 14.34
N SER A 236 -12.16 11.92 13.81
CA SER A 236 -13.08 11.89 12.67
C SER A 236 -12.28 11.86 11.37
N MET A 237 -12.47 10.84 10.52
CA MET A 237 -12.01 10.87 9.13
C MET A 237 -12.82 11.95 8.38
N PRO A 238 -12.20 13.07 7.95
CA PRO A 238 -12.92 14.11 7.22
C PRO A 238 -13.38 13.59 5.85
N VAL A 239 -14.52 14.09 5.40
CA VAL A 239 -15.06 13.82 4.07
C VAL A 239 -15.01 15.10 3.26
N VAL A 240 -14.45 15.02 2.07
CA VAL A 240 -14.30 16.13 1.13
C VAL A 240 -14.98 15.79 -0.18
N LEU A 241 -15.53 16.80 -0.83
CA LEU A 241 -16.21 16.69 -2.12
C LEU A 241 -15.27 17.12 -3.24
N VAL A 242 -15.31 16.41 -4.37
CA VAL A 242 -14.39 16.61 -5.50
C VAL A 242 -15.16 16.61 -6.82
N GLU A 243 -14.96 17.65 -7.64
CA GLU A 243 -15.51 17.71 -8.99
C GLU A 243 -14.42 17.89 -10.04
N ASN A 244 -13.99 16.77 -10.62
CA ASN A 244 -12.90 16.71 -11.59
C ASN A 244 -13.31 17.21 -12.99
N SER A 245 -14.61 17.28 -13.29
CA SER A 245 -15.11 17.67 -14.60
C SER A 245 -14.58 19.04 -15.02
N GLY A 246 -14.29 19.19 -16.32
CA GLY A 246 -14.02 20.48 -16.93
C GLY A 246 -15.26 21.39 -16.96
N ARG A 247 -16.45 20.82 -16.75
CA ARG A 247 -17.75 21.52 -16.69
C ARG A 247 -18.17 21.87 -15.27
N CYS A 248 -17.27 21.76 -14.30
CA CYS A 248 -17.53 22.22 -12.94
C CYS A 248 -17.88 23.71 -12.96
N ASN A 249 -18.94 24.08 -12.24
CA ASN A 249 -19.38 25.45 -12.05
C ASN A 249 -18.24 26.26 -11.43
N LYS A 250 -18.24 27.56 -11.73
CA LYS A 250 -17.23 28.47 -11.21
C LYS A 250 -17.90 29.64 -10.50
N ASN A 251 -17.24 30.18 -9.48
CA ASN A 251 -17.65 31.44 -8.85
C ASN A 251 -17.08 32.66 -9.62
N ASP A 252 -17.37 33.86 -9.11
CA ASP A 252 -16.88 35.12 -9.70
C ASP A 252 -15.35 35.26 -9.71
N SER A 253 -14.65 34.46 -8.89
CA SER A 253 -13.19 34.39 -8.85
C SER A 253 -12.62 33.31 -9.78
N ASP A 254 -13.42 32.71 -10.65
CA ASP A 254 -13.08 31.59 -11.55
C ASP A 254 -12.65 30.30 -10.82
N GLU A 255 -12.89 30.20 -9.51
CA GLU A 255 -12.63 28.97 -8.73
C GLU A 255 -13.70 27.92 -9.03
N LYS A 256 -13.30 26.65 -9.18
CA LYS A 256 -14.25 25.53 -9.31
C LYS A 256 -15.04 25.34 -8.01
N VAL A 257 -16.35 25.52 -8.07
CA VAL A 257 -17.24 25.45 -6.91
C VAL A 257 -18.25 24.31 -6.99
N LEU A 258 -18.60 23.80 -5.82
CA LEU A 258 -19.62 22.78 -5.62
C LEU A 258 -21.02 23.39 -5.53
N PRO A 259 -22.09 22.57 -5.56
CA PRO A 259 -23.47 23.07 -5.38
C PRO A 259 -23.70 23.87 -4.09
N ASN A 260 -22.91 23.60 -3.04
CA ASN A 260 -22.94 24.35 -1.77
C ASN A 260 -22.06 25.62 -1.77
N GLY A 261 -21.52 26.03 -2.92
CA GLY A 261 -20.67 27.22 -3.08
C GLY A 261 -19.19 27.04 -2.68
N THR A 262 -18.80 25.88 -2.16
CA THR A 262 -17.42 25.65 -1.70
C THR A 262 -16.46 25.50 -2.88
N ALA A 263 -15.36 26.27 -2.89
CA ALA A 263 -14.24 26.05 -3.81
C ALA A 263 -13.47 24.78 -3.42
N TRP A 264 -13.65 23.69 -4.16
CA TRP A 264 -13.29 22.36 -3.67
C TRP A 264 -11.79 22.07 -3.69
N ILE A 265 -11.02 22.63 -4.65
CA ILE A 265 -9.57 22.43 -4.76
C ILE A 265 -8.85 22.99 -3.52
N PRO A 266 -9.01 24.29 -3.16
CA PRO A 266 -8.35 24.82 -1.96
C PRO A 266 -8.85 24.15 -0.69
N HIS A 267 -10.15 23.79 -0.60
CA HIS A 267 -10.70 23.06 0.55
C HIS A 267 -10.09 21.65 0.72
N LEU A 268 -9.90 20.93 -0.39
CA LEU A 268 -9.22 19.62 -0.39
C LEU A 268 -7.78 19.75 0.10
N VAL A 269 -7.01 20.70 -0.43
CA VAL A 269 -5.61 20.90 -0.03
C VAL A 269 -5.52 21.39 1.42
N GLN A 270 -6.44 22.23 1.88
CA GLN A 270 -6.53 22.61 3.28
C GLN A 270 -6.71 21.40 4.19
N THR A 271 -7.66 20.52 3.84
CA THR A 271 -7.92 19.28 4.61
C THR A 271 -6.69 18.36 4.60
N ILE A 272 -5.99 18.24 3.47
CA ILE A 272 -4.72 17.49 3.36
C ILE A 272 -3.67 18.07 4.29
N THR A 273 -3.49 19.39 4.30
CA THR A 273 -2.54 20.08 5.17
C THR A 273 -2.87 19.86 6.65
N ASP A 274 -4.14 19.98 7.03
CA ASP A 274 -4.56 19.80 8.42
C ASP A 274 -4.38 18.35 8.91
N ILE A 275 -4.62 17.36 8.05
CA ILE A 275 -4.35 15.94 8.37
C ILE A 275 -2.86 15.64 8.42
N ALA A 276 -2.06 16.21 7.51
CA ALA A 276 -0.61 16.05 7.53
C ALA A 276 -0.01 16.58 8.84
N LEU A 277 -0.45 17.76 9.28
CA LEU A 277 0.00 18.42 10.52
C LEU A 277 -0.65 17.87 11.80
N ASN A 278 -1.59 16.93 11.70
CA ASN A 278 -2.20 16.35 12.90
C ASN A 278 -1.17 15.57 13.74
N LYS A 279 -1.47 15.37 15.02
CA LYS A 279 -0.56 14.70 15.98
C LYS A 279 -0.31 13.22 15.70
N SER A 280 -1.01 12.62 14.73
CA SER A 280 -0.83 11.20 14.41
C SER A 280 0.46 11.00 13.62
N VAL A 281 1.08 9.85 13.80
CA VAL A 281 2.33 9.51 13.11
C VAL A 281 2.05 9.11 11.66
N SER A 282 2.82 9.63 10.71
CA SER A 282 2.81 9.19 9.32
C SER A 282 3.23 7.73 9.20
N ILE A 283 2.72 7.01 8.19
CA ILE A 283 2.96 5.57 8.06
C ILE A 283 4.23 5.33 7.27
N HIS A 284 5.32 4.93 7.94
CA HIS A 284 6.51 4.45 7.26
C HIS A 284 6.34 2.99 6.84
N VAL A 285 6.44 2.73 5.54
CA VAL A 285 6.25 1.39 4.97
C VAL A 285 7.59 0.68 4.90
N ASP A 286 7.88 -0.15 5.92
CA ASP A 286 9.05 -1.01 5.97
C ASP A 286 8.72 -2.45 5.53
N LYS A 287 9.76 -3.30 5.42
CA LYS A 287 9.56 -4.71 5.04
C LYS A 287 8.69 -5.47 6.06
N ASN A 288 8.80 -5.13 7.35
CA ASN A 288 8.06 -5.80 8.41
C ASN A 288 6.56 -5.50 8.33
N LEU A 289 6.19 -4.28 7.92
CA LEU A 289 4.79 -3.90 7.68
C LEU A 289 4.21 -4.67 6.49
N ILE A 290 4.98 -4.85 5.41
CA ILE A 290 4.51 -5.51 4.18
C ILE A 290 4.38 -7.03 4.33
N GLU A 291 5.39 -7.68 4.91
CA GLU A 291 5.45 -9.15 5.05
C GLU A 291 4.72 -9.64 6.31
N GLY A 292 4.38 -8.73 7.22
CA GLY A 292 3.83 -9.04 8.53
C GLY A 292 4.88 -9.67 9.47
N PRO A 293 4.53 -9.90 10.75
CA PRO A 293 5.43 -10.59 11.67
C PRO A 293 5.70 -12.01 11.15
N ASN A 294 6.98 -12.29 10.88
CA ASN A 294 7.43 -13.56 10.29
C ASN A 294 6.80 -14.76 11.02
N PRO A 295 5.99 -15.61 10.35
CA PRO A 295 5.25 -16.69 11.02
C PRO A 295 6.17 -17.67 11.77
N ASN A 296 7.43 -17.80 11.33
CA ASN A 296 8.46 -18.58 12.02
C ASN A 296 8.83 -18.05 13.41
N GLN A 297 8.55 -16.78 13.74
CA GLN A 297 8.79 -16.24 15.09
C GLN A 297 7.71 -16.64 16.09
N ARG A 298 6.44 -16.79 15.66
CA ARG A 298 5.34 -17.20 16.55
C ARG A 298 5.51 -18.63 17.07
N GLY A 299 6.00 -19.54 16.23
CA GLY A 299 6.29 -20.93 16.62
C GLY A 299 7.52 -21.08 17.52
N LYS A 300 8.51 -20.17 17.39
CA LYS A 300 9.75 -20.22 18.17
C LYS A 300 9.54 -20.14 19.68
N LEU A 301 8.51 -19.43 20.14
CA LEU A 301 8.19 -19.32 21.56
C LEU A 301 7.76 -20.66 22.18
N TRP A 302 7.20 -21.56 21.38
CA TRP A 302 6.75 -22.88 21.82
C TRP A 302 7.85 -23.94 21.75
N ILE A 303 8.94 -23.68 21.02
CA ILE A 303 10.05 -24.63 20.85
C ILE A 303 10.63 -25.09 22.20
N PRO A 304 10.95 -24.22 23.18
CA PRO A 304 11.44 -24.66 24.49
C PRO A 304 10.42 -25.50 25.25
N LEU A 305 9.13 -25.17 25.12
CA LEU A 305 8.02 -25.87 25.78
C LEU A 305 7.82 -27.28 25.22
N VAL A 306 7.89 -27.42 23.90
CA VAL A 306 7.83 -28.73 23.21
C VAL A 306 9.05 -29.59 23.55
N PHE A 307 10.26 -29.00 23.60
CA PHE A 307 11.46 -29.73 24.02
C PHE A 307 11.41 -30.16 25.49
N ALA A 308 10.91 -29.30 26.38
CA ALA A 308 10.70 -29.66 27.78
C ALA A 308 9.71 -30.84 27.90
N LEU A 309 8.58 -30.77 27.18
CA LEU A 309 7.59 -31.85 27.16
C LEU A 309 8.20 -33.18 26.66
N GLN A 310 8.96 -33.16 25.56
CA GLN A 310 9.68 -34.34 25.06
C GLN A 310 10.69 -34.87 26.07
N TYR A 311 11.45 -34.00 26.74
CA TYR A 311 12.41 -34.41 27.74
C TYR A 311 11.75 -35.11 28.93
N PHE A 312 10.67 -34.53 29.47
CA PHE A 312 10.01 -35.06 30.67
C PHE A 312 9.14 -36.29 30.39
N LEU A 313 8.44 -36.34 29.25
CA LEU A 313 7.50 -37.43 28.94
C LEU A 313 8.13 -38.58 28.16
N VAL A 314 9.23 -38.36 27.43
CA VAL A 314 9.85 -39.39 26.60
C VAL A 314 11.24 -39.74 27.13
N MET A 315 12.15 -38.76 27.22
CA MET A 315 13.55 -39.07 27.56
C MET A 315 13.74 -39.52 29.01
N LYS A 316 13.12 -38.84 29.98
CA LYS A 316 13.21 -39.20 31.40
C LYS A 316 12.75 -40.63 31.70
N PRO A 317 11.56 -41.08 31.26
CA PRO A 317 11.11 -42.44 31.52
C PRO A 317 11.97 -43.48 30.78
N ILE A 318 12.38 -43.24 29.53
CA ILE A 318 13.27 -44.15 28.80
C ILE A 318 14.61 -44.31 29.53
N LYS A 319 15.21 -43.20 29.99
CA LYS A 319 16.46 -43.25 30.75
C LYS A 319 16.29 -44.04 32.04
N GLY A 320 15.19 -43.84 32.76
CA GLY A 320 14.87 -44.60 33.97
C GLY A 320 14.65 -46.10 33.71
N LEU A 321 14.09 -46.47 32.55
CA LEU A 321 13.96 -47.88 32.15
C LEU A 321 15.33 -48.50 31.83
N ILE A 322 16.18 -47.79 31.08
CA ILE A 322 17.55 -48.24 30.79
C ILE A 322 18.36 -48.40 32.08
N GLU A 323 18.28 -47.44 33.00
CA GLU A 323 18.98 -47.53 34.30
C GLU A 323 18.49 -48.72 35.15
N ARG A 324 17.18 -49.03 35.11
CA ARG A 324 16.62 -50.21 35.78
C ARG A 324 17.06 -51.51 35.11
N ASP A 325 17.12 -51.55 33.79
CA ASP A 325 17.58 -52.72 33.04
C ASP A 325 19.07 -53.00 33.32
N ILE A 326 19.91 -51.96 33.31
CA ILE A 326 21.33 -52.06 33.70
C ILE A 326 21.47 -52.52 35.16
N ALA A 327 20.64 -52.00 36.07
CA ALA A 327 20.69 -52.41 37.48
C ALA A 327 20.22 -53.86 37.72
N ASN A 328 19.32 -54.36 36.88
CA ASN A 328 18.80 -55.73 36.92
C ASN A 328 19.63 -56.71 36.08
N GLU A 329 20.56 -56.19 35.26
CA GLU A 329 21.46 -57.00 34.45
C GLU A 329 22.41 -57.76 35.38
N ARG A 330 22.23 -59.08 35.46
CA ARG A 330 23.15 -59.93 36.22
C ARG A 330 24.50 -59.88 35.54
N LYS A 331 25.52 -59.42 36.29
CA LYS A 331 26.93 -59.41 35.87
C LYS A 331 27.27 -60.64 35.02
N PRO A 332 27.74 -60.44 33.77
CA PRO A 332 28.00 -61.53 32.85
C PRO A 332 29.08 -62.47 33.40
N ALA A 333 29.04 -63.74 33.00
CA ALA A 333 29.81 -64.81 33.62
C ALA A 333 31.35 -64.59 33.59
N TRP A 334 31.85 -63.73 32.70
CA TRP A 334 33.26 -63.38 32.61
C TRP A 334 33.72 -62.41 33.71
N GLU A 335 32.88 -61.47 34.17
CA GLU A 335 33.17 -60.61 35.34
C GLU A 335 33.24 -61.42 36.65
N ARG A 336 32.55 -62.56 36.73
CA ARG A 336 32.60 -63.45 37.91
C ARG A 336 33.88 -64.29 37.97
N ARG A 337 34.55 -64.52 36.85
CA ARG A 337 35.82 -65.28 36.81
C ARG A 337 36.97 -64.46 37.40
N ASP A 338 37.04 -63.17 37.11
CA ASP A 338 38.10 -62.30 37.65
C ASP A 338 38.00 -62.08 39.17
N ALA A 339 36.77 -62.05 39.70
CA ALA A 339 36.57 -61.96 41.16
C ALA A 339 36.97 -63.25 41.90
N ALA A 340 36.87 -64.42 41.26
CA ALA A 340 37.30 -65.69 41.82
C ALA A 340 38.82 -65.90 41.73
N PHE A 341 39.49 -65.35 40.71
CA PHE A 341 40.95 -65.34 40.60
C PHE A 341 41.59 -64.42 41.66
N ARG A 342 41.09 -63.19 41.85
CA ARG A 342 41.63 -62.26 42.88
C ARG A 342 41.52 -62.77 44.32
N LYS A 343 40.60 -63.70 44.62
CA LYS A 343 40.43 -64.26 45.96
C LYS A 343 41.35 -65.45 46.24
N ARG A 344 42.03 -65.99 45.22
CA ARG A 344 43.00 -67.09 45.34
C ARG A 344 44.44 -66.61 45.50
N ASP A 345 44.70 -65.32 45.29
CA ASP A 345 46.05 -64.73 45.38
C ASP A 345 46.36 -64.12 46.78
N PHE A 346 45.54 -64.40 47.79
CA PHE A 346 45.71 -63.95 49.18
C PHE A 346 45.59 -65.11 50.18
N TYR A 347 46.39 -66.17 50.01
CA TYR A 347 46.77 -67.10 51.08
C TYR A 347 48.18 -67.63 50.85
#